data_AF-A0A6J2PW31-F1
#
_entry.id   AF-A0A6J2PW31-F1
#
_cell.length_a   1.000
_cell.length_b   1.000
_cell.length_c   1.000
_cell.angle_alpha   90.00
_cell.angle_beta   90.00
_cell.angle_gamma   90.00
#
_symmetry.space_group_name_H-M   'P 1'
#
loop_
_entity.id
_entity.type
_entity.pdbx_description
1 polymer ?
#
loop_
_entity_poly.entity_id
_entity_poly.type
_entity_poly.pdbx_seq_one_letter_code
_entity_poly.pdbx_strand_id
1 'polypeptide(L)'
;MMGSFRRPRPRFMSSPVLSDLARFHASSPSLQLSNTSVWNSVQSAVIKVFQGGALQTNELFTLNESIRWLLKTEMGSFITDYFQVFLSLYYFLFVRKTTSCNEQLAVLADMWDRFFAEILPSLQAIFYPVQGQELTVRQMALLAFRDLVLLKLHLEETLRAAACVPPPVTQMLLVLQGIHDAGAPSLEYYQLERLVEIVVSPYLSNVLHNRNQLLLGEWWR
;
A
#
# COMPACT_ATOMS: atom_id res chain seq x y z
N MET A 1 65.95 -30.25 50.56
CA MET A 1 64.65 -30.07 51.27
C MET A 1 64.84 -28.86 52.19
N MET A 2 64.08 -27.76 52.21
CA MET A 2 62.79 -27.35 51.64
C MET A 2 62.95 -25.95 51.01
N GLY A 3 62.31 -25.71 49.85
CA GLY A 3 62.19 -24.38 49.26
C GLY A 3 61.03 -23.59 49.87
N SER A 4 61.31 -22.36 50.29
CA SER A 4 60.31 -21.41 50.82
C SER A 4 59.46 -20.85 49.66
N PHE A 5 58.20 -21.28 49.58
CA PHE A 5 57.21 -20.71 48.66
C PHE A 5 56.69 -19.37 49.20
N ARG A 6 57.30 -18.26 48.78
CA ARG A 6 56.68 -16.94 48.96
C ARG A 6 55.56 -16.77 47.93
N ARG A 7 54.31 -16.80 48.39
CA ARG A 7 53.13 -16.48 47.57
C ARG A 7 53.22 -15.04 47.05
N PRO A 8 52.92 -14.75 45.76
CA PRO A 8 52.86 -13.38 45.27
C PRO A 8 51.68 -12.64 45.93
N ARG A 9 51.92 -11.42 46.43
CA ARG A 9 50.85 -10.53 46.90
C ARG A 9 49.88 -10.25 45.75
N PRO A 10 48.55 -10.28 45.98
CA PRO A 10 47.58 -9.87 44.97
C PRO A 10 47.81 -8.39 44.65
N ARG A 11 48.17 -8.08 43.40
CA ARG A 11 48.12 -6.70 42.93
C ARG A 11 46.65 -6.34 42.79
N PHE A 12 46.22 -5.30 43.50
CA PHE A 12 44.94 -4.65 43.21
C PHE A 12 44.89 -4.35 41.72
N MET A 13 43.88 -4.90 41.05
CA MET A 13 43.61 -4.66 39.63
C MET A 13 43.48 -3.15 39.44
N SER A 14 44.47 -2.55 38.80
CA SER A 14 44.42 -1.18 38.33
C SER A 14 43.21 -1.05 37.40
N SER A 15 42.35 -0.06 37.69
CA SER A 15 41.26 0.40 36.85
C SER A 15 41.68 0.38 35.37
N PRO A 16 40.82 -0.08 34.44
CA PRO A 16 41.17 -0.09 33.03
C PRO A 16 41.55 1.32 32.61
N VAL A 17 42.73 1.43 31.99
CA VAL A 17 43.24 2.70 31.47
C VAL A 17 42.30 3.12 30.34
N LEU A 18 41.88 4.39 30.33
CA LEU A 18 40.99 4.99 29.32
C LEU A 18 41.44 4.76 27.86
N SER A 19 42.69 4.35 27.64
CA SER A 19 43.26 3.95 26.35
C SER A 19 42.67 2.66 25.75
N ASP A 20 42.05 1.80 26.56
CA ASP A 20 41.49 0.52 26.10
C ASP A 20 40.01 0.65 25.68
N LEU A 21 39.33 1.75 26.02
CA LEU A 21 37.96 2.04 25.58
C LEU A 21 37.87 2.16 24.04
N ALA A 22 38.91 2.69 23.39
CA ALA A 22 38.97 2.76 21.94
C ALA A 22 39.05 1.38 21.27
N ARG A 23 39.58 0.35 21.95
CA ARG A 23 39.66 -1.03 21.43
C ARG A 23 38.40 -1.85 21.70
N PHE A 24 37.62 -1.53 22.74
CA PHE A 24 36.31 -2.14 22.97
C PHE A 24 35.17 -1.50 22.15
N HIS A 25 35.37 -0.30 21.60
CA HIS A 25 34.49 0.25 20.55
C HIS A 25 34.78 -0.33 19.15
N ALA A 26 35.87 -1.07 18.98
CA ALA A 26 36.12 -1.86 17.77
C ALA A 26 35.46 -3.25 17.85
N SER A 27 34.34 -3.35 18.58
CA SER A 27 33.46 -4.51 18.54
C SER A 27 32.75 -4.57 17.19
N SER A 28 33.29 -5.43 16.33
CA SER A 28 32.66 -6.06 15.17
C SER A 28 32.40 -5.15 13.96
N PRO A 29 32.90 -5.51 12.76
CA PRO A 29 32.26 -5.10 11.50
C PRO A 29 30.94 -5.88 11.39
N SER A 30 30.01 -5.64 12.31
CA SER A 30 28.60 -5.81 12.01
C SER A 30 28.34 -4.81 10.89
N LEU A 31 27.97 -5.30 9.71
CA LEU A 31 27.47 -4.49 8.61
C LEU A 31 26.56 -3.42 9.20
N GLN A 32 27.00 -2.17 9.20
CA GLN A 32 26.18 -1.05 9.61
C GLN A 32 25.08 -0.95 8.56
N LEU A 33 23.98 -1.68 8.75
CA LEU A 33 22.81 -1.62 7.88
C LEU A 33 22.29 -0.18 7.98
N SER A 34 22.62 0.66 7.01
CA SER A 34 22.08 2.00 6.94
C SER A 34 20.56 1.90 6.78
N ASN A 35 19.81 2.84 7.35
CA ASN A 35 18.35 2.87 7.18
C ASN A 35 17.97 2.85 5.69
N THR A 36 18.80 3.43 4.83
CA THR A 36 18.66 3.37 3.37
C THR A 36 18.77 1.96 2.81
N SER A 37 19.72 1.14 3.26
CA SER A 37 19.86 -0.23 2.74
C SER A 37 18.69 -1.12 3.19
N VAL A 38 18.23 -0.96 4.43
CA VAL A 38 17.03 -1.62 4.97
C VAL A 38 15.81 -1.25 4.12
N TRP A 39 15.63 0.05 3.86
CA TRP A 39 14.51 0.55 3.05
C TRP A 39 14.55 0.05 1.61
N ASN A 40 15.73 0.09 0.95
CA ASN A 40 15.88 -0.42 -0.40
C ASN A 40 15.55 -1.91 -0.51
N SER A 41 15.84 -2.70 0.54
CA SER A 41 15.44 -4.10 0.59
C SER A 41 13.92 -4.27 0.67
N VAL A 42 13.23 -3.44 1.46
CA VAL A 42 11.76 -3.44 1.53
C VAL A 42 11.17 -3.06 0.17
N GLN A 43 11.65 -1.98 -0.45
CA GLN A 43 11.18 -1.55 -1.77
C GLN A 43 11.39 -2.62 -2.84
N SER A 44 12.55 -3.30 -2.81
CA SER A 44 12.86 -4.37 -3.76
C SER A 44 11.90 -5.55 -3.61
N ALA A 45 11.54 -5.92 -2.36
CA ALA A 45 10.56 -6.97 -2.11
C ALA A 45 9.16 -6.58 -2.59
N VAL A 46 8.73 -5.33 -2.37
CA VAL A 46 7.44 -4.84 -2.87
C VAL A 46 7.40 -4.86 -4.40
N ILE A 47 8.46 -4.41 -5.08
CA ILE A 47 8.57 -4.46 -6.55
C ILE A 47 8.52 -5.91 -7.05
N LYS A 48 9.21 -6.83 -6.38
CA LYS A 48 9.22 -8.25 -6.72
C LYS A 48 7.81 -8.86 -6.65
N VAL A 49 7.09 -8.63 -5.55
CA VAL A 49 5.69 -9.06 -5.40
C VAL A 49 4.81 -8.41 -6.47
N PHE A 50 5.00 -7.13 -6.70
CA PHE A 50 4.28 -6.36 -7.70
C PHE A 50 4.44 -6.94 -9.11
N GLN A 51 5.62 -7.45 -9.45
CA GLN A 51 5.90 -8.13 -10.71
C GLN A 51 5.33 -9.55 -10.78
N GLY A 52 4.67 -10.05 -9.71
CA GLY A 52 4.11 -11.40 -9.62
C GLY A 52 5.07 -12.43 -9.01
N GLY A 53 6.18 -11.98 -8.44
CA GLY A 53 7.13 -12.84 -7.74
C GLY A 53 6.65 -13.22 -6.33
N ALA A 54 7.04 -14.41 -5.88
CA ALA A 54 6.75 -14.87 -4.52
C ALA A 54 7.85 -14.45 -3.53
N LEU A 55 7.47 -14.15 -2.28
CA LEU A 55 8.42 -14.01 -1.19
C LEU A 55 9.04 -15.38 -0.84
N GLN A 56 10.32 -15.38 -0.51
CA GLN A 56 11.03 -16.56 -0.04
C GLN A 56 10.62 -16.91 1.39
N THR A 57 10.94 -18.13 1.81
CA THR A 57 10.74 -18.58 3.19
C THR A 57 11.42 -17.60 4.17
N ASN A 58 10.70 -17.18 5.20
CA ASN A 58 11.12 -16.18 6.20
C ASN A 58 11.41 -14.75 5.66
N GLU A 59 11.33 -14.48 4.36
CA GLU A 59 11.53 -13.13 3.81
C GLU A 59 10.52 -12.15 4.41
N LEU A 60 9.25 -12.56 4.52
CA LEU A 60 8.19 -11.76 5.14
C LEU A 60 8.50 -11.39 6.60
N PHE A 61 9.06 -12.32 7.38
CA PHE A 61 9.44 -12.06 8.76
C PHE A 61 10.55 -11.00 8.83
N THR A 62 11.58 -11.14 8.01
CA THR A 62 12.69 -10.18 7.92
C THR A 62 12.22 -8.80 7.47
N LEU A 63 11.29 -8.74 6.51
CA LEU A 63 10.69 -7.48 6.06
C LEU A 63 9.89 -6.81 7.19
N ASN A 64 9.12 -7.59 7.96
CA ASN A 64 8.39 -7.08 9.10
C ASN A 64 9.32 -6.49 10.18
N GLU A 65 10.43 -7.17 10.51
CA GLU A 65 11.42 -6.60 11.43
C GLU A 65 12.07 -5.33 10.87
N SER A 66 12.37 -5.32 9.57
CA SER A 66 12.91 -4.15 8.87
C SER A 66 11.98 -2.94 8.99
N ILE A 67 10.67 -3.15 8.83
CA ILE A 67 9.66 -2.09 8.95
C ILE A 67 9.51 -1.65 10.40
N ARG A 68 9.51 -2.56 11.38
CA ARG A 68 9.55 -2.18 12.81
C ARG A 68 10.76 -1.35 13.16
N TRP A 69 11.92 -1.65 12.55
CA TRP A 69 13.12 -0.85 12.71
C TRP A 69 12.94 0.54 12.11
N LEU A 70 12.51 0.63 10.85
CA LEU A 70 12.33 1.89 10.13
C LEU A 70 11.33 2.84 10.82
N LEU A 71 10.25 2.30 11.38
CA LEU A 71 9.25 3.07 12.13
C LEU A 71 9.80 3.75 13.39
N LYS A 72 10.93 3.28 13.94
CA LYS A 72 11.63 3.92 15.07
C LYS A 72 12.56 5.06 14.64
N THR A 73 12.69 5.28 13.34
CA THR A 73 13.59 6.27 12.75
C THR A 73 12.79 7.34 12.01
N GLU A 74 13.47 8.38 11.53
CA GLU A 74 12.87 9.40 10.65
C GLU A 74 12.33 8.80 9.34
N MET A 75 12.72 7.57 8.97
CA MET A 75 12.20 6.89 7.76
C MET A 75 10.74 6.45 7.90
N GLY A 76 10.16 6.42 9.10
CA GLY A 76 8.78 5.99 9.34
C GLY A 76 7.74 6.86 8.63
N SER A 77 7.97 8.18 8.54
CA SER A 77 7.05 9.11 7.87
C SER A 77 7.06 8.97 6.34
N PHE A 78 8.12 8.43 5.75
CA PHE A 78 8.23 8.24 4.29
C PHE A 78 7.42 7.05 3.78
N ILE A 79 6.94 6.18 4.68
CA ILE A 79 6.15 4.99 4.29
C ILE A 79 4.83 5.40 3.63
N THR A 80 4.21 6.50 4.07
CA THR A 80 2.98 7.03 3.44
C THR A 80 3.25 7.58 2.04
N ASP A 81 4.34 8.34 1.90
CA ASP A 81 4.76 8.91 0.61
C ASP A 81 5.11 7.83 -0.41
N TYR A 82 5.66 6.70 0.06
CA TYR A 82 5.94 5.54 -0.77
C TYR A 82 4.69 4.99 -1.46
N PHE A 83 3.55 4.90 -0.77
CA PHE A 83 2.31 4.44 -1.40
C PHE A 83 1.87 5.38 -2.53
N GLN A 84 2.04 6.69 -2.39
CA GLN A 84 1.71 7.64 -3.45
C GLN A 84 2.58 7.43 -4.69
N VAL A 85 3.90 7.26 -4.51
CA VAL A 85 4.82 6.99 -5.62
C VAL A 85 4.53 5.64 -6.27
N PHE A 86 4.28 4.60 -5.45
CA PHE A 86 3.97 3.25 -5.91
C PHE A 86 2.70 3.22 -6.78
N LEU A 87 1.60 3.83 -6.32
CA LEU A 87 0.35 3.86 -7.08
C LEU A 87 0.45 4.78 -8.31
N SER A 88 1.25 5.83 -8.26
CA SER A 88 1.51 6.66 -9.44
C SER A 88 2.24 5.88 -10.54
N LEU A 89 3.22 5.05 -10.18
CA LEU A 89 3.86 4.13 -11.13
C LEU A 89 2.89 3.08 -11.64
N TYR A 90 1.95 2.62 -10.79
CA TYR A 90 0.92 1.68 -11.19
C TYR A 90 -0.02 2.25 -12.25
N TYR A 91 -0.48 3.49 -12.06
CA TYR A 91 -1.24 4.23 -13.05
C TYR A 91 -0.47 4.37 -14.37
N PHE A 92 0.83 4.68 -14.31
CA PHE A 92 1.65 4.77 -15.53
C PHE A 92 1.67 3.44 -16.31
N LEU A 93 1.75 2.30 -15.61
CA LEU A 93 1.66 0.97 -16.22
C LEU A 93 0.27 0.71 -16.84
N PHE A 94 -0.80 1.19 -16.21
CA PHE A 94 -2.15 1.14 -16.78
C PHE A 94 -2.24 1.87 -18.12
N VAL A 95 -1.81 3.14 -18.16
CA VAL A 95 -1.87 3.98 -19.36
C VAL A 95 -1.05 3.35 -20.48
N ARG A 96 0.10 2.75 -20.14
CA ARG A 96 0.94 2.05 -21.12
C ARG A 96 0.28 0.77 -21.67
N LYS A 97 -0.50 0.06 -20.86
CA LYS A 97 -1.25 -1.14 -21.29
C LYS A 97 -2.51 -0.79 -22.07
N THR A 98 -3.12 0.34 -21.76
CA THR A 98 -4.35 0.80 -22.41
C THR A 98 -4.00 1.48 -23.73
N THR A 99 -4.15 0.76 -24.84
CA THR A 99 -3.85 1.26 -26.18
C THR A 99 -5.03 1.97 -26.84
N SER A 100 -6.26 1.69 -26.39
CA SER A 100 -7.50 2.23 -26.95
C SER A 100 -8.62 2.37 -25.90
N CYS A 101 -9.59 3.25 -26.17
CA CYS A 101 -10.75 3.47 -25.30
C CYS A 101 -11.63 2.20 -25.16
N ASN A 102 -11.75 1.40 -26.22
CA ASN A 102 -12.60 0.20 -26.24
C ASN A 102 -12.14 -0.91 -25.29
N GLU A 103 -10.85 -0.95 -24.96
CA GLU A 103 -10.27 -1.94 -24.05
C GLU A 103 -10.06 -1.39 -22.63
N GLN A 104 -10.32 -0.09 -22.41
CA GLN A 104 -10.00 0.60 -21.15
C GLN A 104 -10.66 -0.07 -19.94
N LEU A 105 -11.94 -0.44 -20.03
CA LEU A 105 -12.65 -1.11 -18.94
C LEU A 105 -12.16 -2.54 -18.70
N ALA A 106 -11.77 -3.26 -19.75
CA ALA A 106 -11.22 -4.62 -19.62
C ALA A 106 -9.83 -4.60 -18.97
N VAL A 107 -8.94 -3.71 -19.44
CA VAL A 107 -7.61 -3.53 -18.84
C VAL A 107 -7.74 -3.06 -17.38
N LEU A 108 -8.74 -2.23 -17.07
CA LEU A 108 -9.00 -1.76 -15.71
C LEU A 108 -9.50 -2.89 -14.82
N ALA A 109 -10.38 -3.75 -15.34
CA ALA A 109 -10.85 -4.95 -14.64
C ALA A 109 -9.68 -5.87 -14.27
N ASP A 110 -8.83 -6.22 -15.24
CA ASP A 110 -7.67 -7.10 -15.02
C ASP A 110 -6.68 -6.49 -14.02
N MET A 111 -6.46 -5.17 -14.12
CA MET A 111 -5.58 -4.46 -13.21
C MET A 111 -6.14 -4.44 -11.80
N TRP A 112 -7.43 -4.17 -11.65
CA TRP A 112 -8.10 -4.18 -10.36
C TRP A 112 -8.09 -5.56 -9.71
N ASP A 113 -8.38 -6.63 -10.45
CA ASP A 113 -8.34 -8.00 -9.92
C ASP A 113 -6.95 -8.34 -9.39
N ARG A 114 -5.90 -8.05 -10.16
CA ARG A 114 -4.52 -8.26 -9.71
C ARG A 114 -4.18 -7.40 -8.49
N PHE A 115 -4.58 -6.12 -8.49
CA PHE A 115 -4.33 -5.24 -7.37
C PHE A 115 -5.01 -5.75 -6.10
N PHE A 116 -6.30 -6.05 -6.18
CA PHE A 116 -7.12 -6.40 -5.02
C PHE A 116 -6.83 -7.80 -4.48
N ALA A 117 -6.56 -8.77 -5.35
CA ALA A 117 -6.35 -10.17 -4.96
C ALA A 117 -4.89 -10.50 -4.61
N GLU A 118 -3.91 -9.85 -5.24
CA GLU A 118 -2.50 -10.21 -5.07
C GLU A 118 -1.70 -9.10 -4.39
N ILE A 119 -1.73 -7.88 -4.96
CA ILE A 119 -0.83 -6.80 -4.53
C ILE A 119 -1.23 -6.28 -3.16
N LEU A 120 -2.52 -5.97 -2.96
CA LEU A 120 -3.04 -5.39 -1.73
C LEU A 120 -2.82 -6.30 -0.51
N PRO A 121 -3.19 -7.61 -0.53
CA PRO A 121 -2.88 -8.52 0.58
C PRO A 121 -1.38 -8.63 0.86
N SER A 122 -0.55 -8.62 -0.18
CA SER A 122 0.90 -8.69 0.00
C SER A 122 1.48 -7.42 0.62
N LEU A 123 0.99 -6.24 0.22
CA LEU A 123 1.33 -4.97 0.86
C LEU A 123 0.89 -4.98 2.32
N GLN A 124 -0.34 -5.44 2.61
CA GLN A 124 -0.82 -5.56 3.99
C GLN A 124 0.06 -6.51 4.83
N ALA A 125 0.56 -7.60 4.23
CA ALA A 125 1.44 -8.55 4.91
C ALA A 125 2.83 -7.95 5.18
N ILE A 126 3.44 -7.28 4.19
CA ILE A 126 4.76 -6.65 4.32
C ILE A 126 4.69 -5.49 5.32
N PHE A 127 3.70 -4.62 5.19
CA PHE A 127 3.54 -3.44 6.05
C PHE A 127 2.69 -3.68 7.29
N TYR A 128 2.49 -4.94 7.68
CA TYR A 128 1.74 -5.31 8.89
C TYR A 128 2.16 -4.53 10.16
N PRO A 129 3.45 -4.21 10.40
CA PRO A 129 3.86 -3.47 11.60
C PRO A 129 3.47 -1.99 11.61
N VAL A 130 2.99 -1.44 10.49
CA VAL A 130 2.49 -0.06 10.39
C VAL A 130 1.08 -0.01 11.00
N GLN A 131 1.01 -0.16 12.32
CA GLN A 131 -0.23 -0.09 13.10
C GLN A 131 -0.30 1.24 13.88
N GLY A 132 -1.52 1.70 14.16
CA GLY A 132 -1.74 2.93 14.96
C GLY A 132 -1.57 4.24 14.19
N GLN A 133 -1.44 4.18 12.86
CA GLN A 133 -1.60 5.35 12.00
C GLN A 133 -3.07 5.74 11.87
N GLU A 134 -3.36 6.97 11.41
CA GLU A 134 -4.74 7.42 11.14
C GLU A 134 -5.47 6.49 10.15
N LEU A 135 -4.73 5.94 9.19
CA LEU A 135 -5.23 5.03 8.16
C LEU A 135 -4.47 3.71 8.16
N THR A 136 -5.20 2.61 7.98
CA THR A 136 -4.59 1.29 7.76
C THR A 136 -3.90 1.23 6.39
N VAL A 137 -2.92 0.33 6.22
CA VAL A 137 -2.28 0.05 4.92
C VAL A 137 -3.31 -0.19 3.82
N ARG A 138 -4.39 -0.88 4.15
CA ARG A 138 -5.50 -1.13 3.23
C ARG A 138 -6.18 0.17 2.79
N GLN A 139 -6.57 1.01 3.75
CA GLN A 139 -7.22 2.28 3.46
C GLN A 139 -6.31 3.20 2.65
N MET A 140 -5.03 3.33 3.04
CA MET A 140 -4.06 4.14 2.30
C MET A 140 -3.91 3.67 0.85
N ALA A 141 -3.77 2.36 0.62
CA ALA A 141 -3.63 1.81 -0.72
C ALA A 141 -4.91 1.98 -1.57
N LEU A 142 -6.10 1.83 -0.97
CA LEU A 142 -7.38 2.01 -1.67
C LEU A 142 -7.68 3.48 -1.97
N LEU A 143 -7.40 4.40 -1.04
CA LEU A 143 -7.50 5.86 -1.27
C LEU A 143 -6.54 6.28 -2.39
N ALA A 144 -5.29 5.84 -2.31
CA ALA A 144 -4.31 6.13 -3.36
C ALA A 144 -4.73 5.54 -4.72
N PHE A 145 -5.35 4.36 -4.75
CA PHE A 145 -5.91 3.80 -5.99
C PHE A 145 -7.05 4.67 -6.53
N ARG A 146 -8.00 5.09 -5.67
CA ARG A 146 -9.09 6.00 -6.04
C ARG A 146 -8.54 7.27 -6.69
N ASP A 147 -7.63 7.95 -6.01
CA ASP A 147 -7.19 9.30 -6.38
C ASP A 147 -6.16 9.30 -7.52
N LEU A 148 -5.23 8.35 -7.50
CA LEU A 148 -4.10 8.33 -8.43
C LEU A 148 -4.33 7.46 -9.65
N VAL A 149 -5.29 6.52 -9.60
CA VAL A 149 -5.59 5.62 -10.70
C VAL A 149 -6.99 5.90 -11.24
N LEU A 150 -8.04 5.65 -10.47
CA LEU A 150 -9.43 5.67 -10.96
C LEU A 150 -9.84 7.07 -11.46
N LEU A 151 -9.72 8.10 -10.61
CA LEU A 151 -10.22 9.43 -10.93
C LEU A 151 -9.44 10.12 -12.05
N LYS A 152 -8.19 9.71 -12.29
CA LYS A 152 -7.38 10.21 -13.42
C LYS A 152 -7.81 9.67 -14.77
N LEU A 153 -8.62 8.60 -14.81
CA LEU A 153 -9.06 7.97 -16.05
C LEU A 153 -10.31 8.62 -16.67
N HIS A 154 -10.97 9.54 -15.96
CA HIS A 154 -12.17 10.23 -16.43
C HIS A 154 -13.22 9.28 -17.05
N LEU A 155 -13.50 8.15 -16.39
CA LEU A 155 -14.29 7.03 -16.93
C LEU A 155 -15.78 7.32 -17.16
N GLU A 156 -16.26 8.53 -16.88
CA GLU A 156 -17.68 8.86 -16.88
C GLU A 156 -18.33 8.61 -18.26
N GLU A 157 -17.67 9.05 -19.33
CA GLU A 157 -18.13 8.84 -20.70
C GLU A 157 -17.98 7.38 -21.13
N THR A 158 -16.85 6.75 -20.80
CA THR A 158 -16.57 5.35 -21.11
C THR A 158 -17.61 4.42 -20.48
N LEU A 159 -18.00 4.67 -19.24
CA LEU A 159 -19.02 3.88 -18.53
C LEU A 159 -20.43 4.09 -19.11
N ARG A 160 -20.78 5.31 -19.52
CA ARG A 160 -22.09 5.58 -20.15
C ARG A 160 -22.22 4.98 -21.55
N ALA A 161 -21.12 4.95 -22.30
CA ALA A 161 -21.08 4.37 -23.64
C ALA A 161 -20.94 2.84 -23.64
N ALA A 162 -20.51 2.24 -22.52
CA ALA A 162 -20.30 0.82 -22.42
C ALA A 162 -21.62 0.03 -22.47
N ALA A 163 -21.69 -0.95 -23.39
CA ALA A 163 -22.82 -1.87 -23.46
C ALA A 163 -22.92 -2.79 -22.23
N CYS A 164 -21.78 -3.09 -21.60
CA CYS A 164 -21.69 -3.89 -20.38
C CYS A 164 -20.46 -3.46 -19.58
N VAL A 165 -20.62 -3.34 -18.27
CA VAL A 165 -19.52 -3.02 -17.34
C VAL A 165 -18.97 -4.33 -16.78
N PRO A 166 -17.64 -4.60 -16.87
CA PRO A 166 -17.06 -5.80 -16.29
C PRO A 166 -17.35 -5.91 -14.78
N PRO A 167 -17.69 -7.11 -14.25
CA PRO A 167 -17.96 -7.29 -12.82
C PRO A 167 -16.85 -6.78 -11.89
N PRO A 168 -15.54 -6.96 -12.20
CA PRO A 168 -14.46 -6.38 -11.38
C PRO A 168 -14.52 -4.86 -11.27
N VAL A 169 -14.92 -4.14 -12.33
CA VAL A 169 -15.08 -2.68 -12.30
C VAL A 169 -16.22 -2.27 -11.38
N THR A 170 -17.33 -3.00 -11.41
CA THR A 170 -18.45 -2.75 -10.48
C THR A 170 -18.03 -2.99 -9.03
N GLN A 171 -17.35 -4.11 -8.76
CA GLN A 171 -16.86 -4.45 -7.43
C GLN A 171 -15.81 -3.44 -6.94
N MET A 172 -14.93 -2.96 -7.82
CA MET A 172 -13.98 -1.88 -7.54
C MET A 172 -14.69 -0.61 -7.05
N LEU A 173 -15.66 -0.10 -7.81
CA LEU A 173 -16.38 1.12 -7.45
C LEU A 173 -17.08 1.00 -6.10
N LEU A 174 -17.74 -0.14 -5.85
CA LEU A 174 -18.41 -0.42 -4.58
C LEU A 174 -17.43 -0.53 -3.40
N VAL A 175 -16.26 -1.16 -3.60
CA VAL A 175 -15.22 -1.24 -2.57
C VAL A 175 -14.67 0.15 -2.25
N LEU A 176 -14.36 0.95 -3.28
CA LEU A 176 -13.80 2.29 -3.10
C LEU A 176 -14.80 3.27 -2.48
N GLN A 177 -16.10 3.09 -2.73
CA GLN A 177 -17.15 3.92 -2.13
C GLN A 177 -17.17 3.85 -0.59
N GLY A 178 -16.82 2.70 -0.03
CA GLY A 178 -16.73 2.51 1.42
C GLY A 178 -15.45 3.07 2.06
N ILE A 179 -14.57 3.70 1.28
CA ILE A 179 -13.30 4.25 1.76
C ILE A 179 -13.41 5.78 1.80
N HIS A 180 -13.23 6.32 3.00
CA HIS A 180 -13.38 7.75 3.28
C HIS A 180 -12.07 8.35 3.77
N ASP A 181 -11.85 9.61 3.41
CA ASP A 181 -10.84 10.46 4.04
C ASP A 181 -11.28 10.81 5.47
N ALA A 182 -10.33 11.15 6.36
CA ALA A 182 -10.65 11.47 7.76
C ALA A 182 -11.48 12.75 7.96
N GLY A 183 -11.74 13.50 6.88
CA GLY A 183 -12.43 14.80 6.90
C GLY A 183 -13.82 14.79 6.25
N ALA A 184 -14.29 15.99 5.91
CA ALA A 184 -15.54 16.16 5.16
C ALA A 184 -15.44 15.55 3.74
N PRO A 185 -16.58 15.24 3.08
CA PRO A 185 -16.57 14.66 1.74
C PRO A 185 -15.78 15.53 0.77
N SER A 186 -14.74 14.93 0.18
CA SER A 186 -13.84 15.56 -0.78
C SER A 186 -14.46 15.62 -2.18
N LEU A 187 -13.93 16.47 -3.07
CA LEU A 187 -14.41 16.56 -4.46
C LEU A 187 -14.24 15.21 -5.18
N GLU A 188 -13.14 14.54 -4.88
CA GLU A 188 -12.76 13.20 -5.31
C GLU A 188 -13.83 12.18 -4.90
N TYR A 189 -14.35 12.29 -3.68
CA TYR A 189 -15.43 11.42 -3.21
C TYR A 189 -16.73 11.63 -4.01
N TYR A 190 -17.14 12.89 -4.25
CA TYR A 190 -18.32 13.16 -5.08
C TYR A 190 -18.17 12.69 -6.52
N GLN A 191 -16.96 12.76 -7.09
CA GLN A 191 -16.69 12.19 -8.42
C GLN A 191 -16.87 10.67 -8.42
N LEU A 192 -16.38 9.99 -7.38
CA LEU A 192 -16.59 8.55 -7.22
C LEU A 192 -18.09 8.20 -7.12
N GLU A 193 -18.87 8.95 -6.34
CA GLU A 193 -20.33 8.74 -6.23
C GLU A 193 -21.03 8.81 -7.59
N ARG A 194 -20.65 9.75 -8.46
CA ARG A 194 -21.20 9.84 -9.82
C ARG A 194 -20.88 8.61 -10.67
N LEU A 195 -19.66 8.08 -10.55
CA LEU A 195 -19.28 6.85 -11.26
C LEU A 195 -20.07 5.65 -10.75
N VAL A 196 -20.24 5.54 -9.42
CA VAL A 196 -21.07 4.49 -8.79
C VAL A 196 -22.52 4.60 -9.27
N GLU A 197 -23.08 5.80 -9.33
CA GLU A 197 -24.44 6.03 -9.81
C GLU A 197 -24.63 5.48 -11.24
N ILE A 198 -23.68 5.69 -12.15
CA ILE A 198 -23.77 5.17 -13.53
C ILE A 198 -23.85 3.64 -13.54
N VAL A 199 -23.04 2.97 -12.72
CA VAL A 199 -22.92 1.50 -12.75
C VAL A 199 -24.00 0.80 -11.92
N VAL A 200 -24.45 1.41 -10.83
CA VAL A 200 -25.36 0.80 -9.84
C VAL A 200 -26.78 1.37 -9.93
N SER A 201 -27.03 2.43 -10.71
CA SER A 201 -28.36 2.97 -11.08
C SER A 201 -29.45 1.91 -11.32
N PRO A 202 -29.23 0.82 -12.10
CA PRO A 202 -30.26 -0.21 -12.28
C PRO A 202 -30.70 -0.91 -10.99
N TYR A 203 -29.92 -0.82 -9.91
CA TYR A 203 -30.19 -1.42 -8.60
C TYR A 203 -30.55 -0.39 -7.50
N LEU A 204 -30.37 0.91 -7.75
CA LEU A 204 -30.73 1.99 -6.82
C LEU A 204 -32.07 2.68 -7.18
N SER A 205 -32.57 2.48 -8.40
CA SER A 205 -33.92 2.92 -8.77
C SER A 205 -34.97 2.02 -8.12
N ASN A 206 -35.71 2.55 -7.14
CA ASN A 206 -36.95 1.95 -6.67
C ASN A 206 -37.88 1.73 -7.87
N VAL A 207 -38.47 0.54 -8.01
CA VAL A 207 -39.48 0.19 -9.05
C VAL A 207 -40.62 1.23 -9.13
N LEU A 208 -40.86 1.99 -8.05
CA LEU A 208 -41.81 3.09 -7.98
C LEU A 208 -41.42 4.32 -8.81
N HIS A 209 -40.14 4.63 -8.97
CA HIS A 209 -39.69 5.79 -9.76
C HIS A 209 -39.90 5.58 -11.27
N ASN A 210 -39.72 4.33 -11.72
CA ASN A 210 -39.93 3.95 -13.12
C ASN A 210 -41.43 3.90 -13.50
N ARG A 211 -42.32 3.61 -12.53
CA ARG A 211 -43.79 3.70 -12.73
C ARG A 211 -44.25 5.14 -12.97
N ASN A 212 -43.63 6.14 -12.33
CA ASN A 212 -44.05 7.53 -12.48
C ASN A 212 -43.64 8.15 -13.83
N GLN A 213 -42.53 7.71 -14.44
CA GLN A 213 -42.19 8.12 -15.80
C GLN A 213 -43.11 7.50 -16.86
N LEU A 214 -43.49 6.23 -16.70
CA LEU A 214 -44.44 5.57 -17.60
C LEU A 214 -45.85 6.16 -17.49
N LEU A 215 -46.28 6.56 -16.28
CA LEU A 215 -47.59 7.17 -16.07
C LEU A 215 -47.67 8.65 -16.50
N LEU A 216 -46.57 9.37 -16.65
CA LEU A 216 -46.59 10.77 -17.13
C LEU A 216 -46.51 10.88 -18.66
N GLY A 217 -46.13 9.80 -19.36
CA GLY A 217 -46.04 9.75 -20.83
C GLY A 217 -47.35 9.41 -21.55
N GLU A 218 -48.36 8.86 -20.85
CA GLU A 218 -49.61 8.39 -21.49
C GLU A 218 -50.80 9.35 -21.41
N TRP A 219 -50.68 10.51 -20.74
CA TRP A 219 -51.80 11.45 -20.55
C TRP A 219 -51.75 12.71 -21.43
N TRP A 220 -50.79 12.80 -22.34
CA TRP A 220 -50.66 13.92 -23.29
C TRP A 220 -50.67 13.46 -24.75
N ARG A 221 -51.69 12.66 -25.12
CA ARG A 221 -52.13 12.50 -26.51
C ARG A 221 -53.61 12.76 -26.63
#